data_AF-A0A970FTU4-F1
#
_entry.id   AF-A0A970FTU4-F1
#
_cell.length_a   1.000
_cell.length_b   1.000
_cell.length_c   1.000
_cell.angle_alpha   90.00
_cell.angle_beta   90.00
_cell.angle_gamma   90.00
#
_symmetry.space_group_name_H-M   'P 1'
#
loop_
_entity.id
_entity.type
_entity.pdbx_description
1 polymer ?
#
loop_
_entity_poly.entity_id
_entity_poly.type
_entity_poly.pdbx_seq_one_letter_code
_entity_poly.pdbx_strand_id
1 'polypeptide(L)'
;MNIYWGDIHNHCGITYGFGSLENAISAARNHLDFCSVTGHAMWPDMYEGIAELKFAMDYHKKGFKKLADNWDKVRKTIMEANTAGEFITFQGYEMHSRKYGDYHIVSPDDQLPLVEARSPADLIAKISPVQAIAILHHSGYTPGYRGGNWQEFNPEISPVAEVYSKHGCGISDRSPYP
;
A
#
# COMPACT_ATOMS: atom_id res chain seq x y z
N MET A 1 25.47 15.05 -3.32
CA MET A 1 24.38 14.06 -3.29
C MET A 1 23.18 14.76 -2.70
N ASN A 2 22.05 14.80 -3.40
CA ASN A 2 20.83 15.41 -2.88
C ASN A 2 20.14 14.39 -1.97
N ILE A 3 19.53 14.87 -0.88
CA ILE A 3 18.74 14.04 0.05
C ILE A 3 17.28 14.42 -0.16
N TYR A 4 16.40 13.42 -0.27
CA TYR A 4 14.97 13.60 -0.45
C TYR A 4 14.21 12.86 0.65
N TRP A 5 13.10 13.45 1.09
CA TRP A 5 12.22 12.93 2.12
C TRP A 5 10.87 12.57 1.50
N GLY A 6 10.35 11.40 1.82
CA GLY A 6 9.06 10.97 1.29
C GLY A 6 8.37 9.90 2.11
N ASP A 7 7.07 9.76 1.85
CA ASP A 7 6.19 8.76 2.44
C ASP A 7 5.47 8.02 1.31
N ILE A 8 5.76 6.72 1.16
CA ILE A 8 5.21 5.89 0.09
C ILE A 8 4.15 4.90 0.58
N HIS A 9 3.70 5.05 1.83
CA HIS A 9 2.70 4.17 2.41
C HIS A 9 1.73 4.96 3.30
N ASN A 10 0.90 5.79 2.65
CA ASN A 10 -0.09 6.63 3.30
C ASN A 10 -1.52 6.26 2.94
N HIS A 11 -2.45 6.44 3.88
CA HIS A 11 -3.86 6.09 3.72
C HIS A 11 -4.78 7.29 3.93
N CYS A 12 -5.85 7.39 3.14
CA CYS A 12 -6.88 8.40 3.33
C CYS A 12 -8.28 7.86 2.99
N GLY A 13 -9.26 8.75 2.91
CA GLY A 13 -10.65 8.46 2.61
C GLY A 13 -10.94 7.98 1.19
N ILE A 14 -9.95 7.64 0.37
CA ILE A 14 -10.17 6.89 -0.89
C ILE A 14 -10.64 5.46 -0.62
N THR A 15 -10.30 4.91 0.56
CA THR A 15 -10.83 3.63 1.06
C THR A 15 -11.53 3.86 2.39
N TYR A 16 -11.02 3.23 3.45
CA TYR A 16 -11.59 3.25 4.80
C TYR A 16 -10.72 4.01 5.80
N GLY A 17 -9.71 4.76 5.33
CA GLY A 17 -9.04 5.82 6.07
C GLY A 17 -9.88 7.10 6.17
N PHE A 18 -9.29 8.16 6.73
CA PHE A 18 -9.95 9.46 6.94
C PHE A 18 -9.30 10.57 6.10
N GLY A 19 -10.04 11.65 5.85
CA GLY A 19 -9.58 12.80 5.05
C GLY A 19 -9.71 12.59 3.54
N SER A 20 -9.69 13.69 2.77
CA SER A 20 -9.73 13.61 1.30
C SER A 20 -8.35 13.30 0.71
N LEU A 21 -8.33 12.84 -0.55
CA LEU A 21 -7.10 12.59 -1.28
C LEU A 21 -6.31 13.90 -1.47
N GLU A 22 -7.01 14.99 -1.78
CA GLU A 22 -6.43 16.31 -1.98
C GLU A 22 -5.77 16.84 -0.71
N ASN A 23 -6.38 16.59 0.46
CA ASN A 23 -5.80 16.98 1.74
C ASN A 23 -4.56 16.14 2.07
N ALA A 24 -4.57 14.83 1.79
CA ALA A 24 -3.41 13.97 2.00
C ALA A 24 -2.23 14.41 1.12
N ILE A 25 -2.48 14.68 -0.17
CA ILE A 25 -1.48 15.19 -1.11
C ILE A 25 -0.95 16.57 -0.68
N SER A 26 -1.84 17.48 -0.27
CA SER A 26 -1.45 18.82 0.20
C SER A 26 -0.59 18.74 1.45
N ALA A 27 -0.95 17.89 2.42
CA ALA A 27 -0.14 17.67 3.61
C ALA A 27 1.25 17.12 3.25
N ALA A 28 1.34 16.12 2.37
CA ALA A 28 2.62 15.59 1.90
C ALA A 28 3.47 16.67 1.22
N ARG A 29 2.89 17.43 0.28
CA ARG A 29 3.59 18.49 -0.48
C ARG A 29 4.20 19.58 0.41
N ASN A 30 3.59 19.87 1.56
CA ASN A 30 4.11 20.90 2.48
C ASN A 30 5.33 20.43 3.31
N HIS A 31 5.64 19.13 3.31
CA HIS A 31 6.65 18.54 4.19
C HIS A 31 7.63 17.57 3.52
N LEU A 32 7.29 17.06 2.34
CA LEU A 32 7.98 15.97 1.66
C LEU A 32 8.28 16.33 0.21
N ASP A 33 9.36 15.76 -0.32
CA ASP A 33 9.75 15.86 -1.73
C ASP A 33 8.95 14.91 -2.61
N PHE A 34 8.45 13.81 -2.04
CA PHE A 34 7.63 12.84 -2.77
C PHE A 34 6.66 12.07 -1.88
N CYS A 35 5.59 11.53 -2.46
CA CYS A 35 4.70 10.62 -1.76
C CYS A 35 4.01 9.56 -2.63
N SER A 36 3.42 8.55 -1.97
CA SER A 36 2.36 7.70 -2.52
C SER A 36 1.21 7.58 -1.52
N VAL A 37 -0.02 7.73 -2.02
CA VAL A 37 -1.24 7.50 -1.24
C VAL A 37 -1.86 6.20 -1.71
N THR A 38 -1.74 5.16 -0.88
CA THR A 38 -2.01 3.77 -1.23
C THR A 38 -3.36 3.34 -0.68
N GLY A 39 -4.40 3.21 -1.51
CA GLY A 39 -5.67 2.67 -1.06
C GLY A 39 -5.60 1.15 -0.82
N HIS A 40 -6.26 0.64 0.22
CA HIS A 40 -6.47 -0.81 0.37
C HIS A 40 -7.33 -1.37 -0.77
N ALA A 41 -6.77 -2.32 -1.52
CA ALA A 41 -7.34 -2.82 -2.78
C ALA A 41 -7.94 -4.22 -2.67
N MET A 42 -7.26 -5.14 -1.99
CA MET A 42 -7.65 -6.55 -2.02
C MET A 42 -7.12 -7.35 -0.82
N TRP A 43 -7.73 -8.53 -0.60
CA TRP A 43 -7.27 -9.53 0.37
C TRP A 43 -7.66 -10.92 -0.13
N PRO A 44 -6.86 -11.56 -1.02
CA PRO A 44 -7.24 -12.78 -1.73
C PRO A 44 -7.43 -14.01 -0.85
N ASP A 45 -6.81 -14.06 0.32
CA ASP A 45 -6.91 -15.14 1.30
C ASP A 45 -7.61 -14.70 2.59
N MET A 46 -8.56 -13.76 2.48
CA MET A 46 -9.41 -13.34 3.60
C MET A 46 -10.12 -14.54 4.23
N TYR A 47 -10.39 -14.47 5.54
CA TYR A 47 -11.20 -15.48 6.24
C TYR A 47 -12.55 -15.71 5.53
N GLU A 48 -13.05 -16.94 5.58
CA GLU A 48 -14.37 -17.31 5.06
C GLU A 48 -15.16 -18.08 6.13
N GLY A 49 -16.49 -17.86 6.18
CA GLY A 49 -17.39 -18.65 7.02
C GLY A 49 -17.32 -18.41 8.54
N ILE A 50 -16.58 -17.39 9.00
CA ILE A 50 -16.47 -17.05 10.43
C ILE A 50 -17.43 -15.90 10.74
N ALA A 51 -18.55 -16.22 11.40
CA ALA A 51 -19.65 -15.27 11.65
C ALA A 51 -19.20 -14.05 12.45
N GLU A 52 -18.29 -14.24 13.40
CA GLU A 52 -17.71 -13.22 14.28
C GLU A 52 -16.89 -12.19 13.50
N LEU A 53 -16.29 -12.60 12.37
CA LEU A 53 -15.46 -11.74 11.53
C LEU A 53 -16.24 -11.06 10.41
N LYS A 54 -17.52 -11.39 10.22
CA LYS A 54 -18.33 -10.90 9.10
C LYS A 54 -18.32 -9.38 8.98
N PHE A 55 -18.47 -8.66 10.11
CA PHE A 55 -18.45 -7.20 10.11
C PHE A 55 -17.11 -6.64 9.59
N ALA A 56 -15.99 -7.17 10.09
CA ALA A 56 -14.66 -6.73 9.66
C ALA A 56 -14.42 -7.05 8.18
N MET A 57 -14.84 -8.23 7.72
CA MET A 57 -14.73 -8.61 6.31
C MET A 57 -15.55 -7.70 5.40
N ASP A 58 -16.80 -7.42 5.77
CA ASP A 58 -17.68 -6.53 5.00
C ASP A 58 -17.13 -5.09 4.97
N TYR A 59 -16.52 -4.63 6.06
CA TYR A 59 -15.84 -3.33 6.12
C TYR A 59 -14.70 -3.23 5.10
N HIS A 60 -13.82 -4.24 5.03
CA HIS A 60 -12.72 -4.27 4.06
C HIS A 60 -13.26 -4.34 2.62
N LYS A 61 -14.19 -5.25 2.34
CA LYS A 61 -14.80 -5.41 1.02
C LYS A 61 -15.48 -4.12 0.51
N LYS A 62 -16.12 -3.35 1.39
CA LYS A 62 -16.67 -2.04 1.05
C LYS A 62 -15.59 -1.04 0.66
N GLY A 63 -14.46 -1.01 1.37
CA GLY A 63 -13.32 -0.15 1.01
C GLY A 63 -12.66 -0.53 -0.31
N PHE A 64 -12.45 -1.84 -0.54
CA PHE A 64 -11.90 -2.35 -1.79
C PHE A 64 -12.78 -1.96 -2.98
N LYS A 65 -14.10 -2.18 -2.85
CA LYS A 65 -15.07 -1.77 -3.86
C LYS A 65 -15.05 -0.25 -4.09
N LYS A 66 -14.98 0.53 -3.02
CA LYS A 66 -14.90 2.00 -3.13
C LYS A 66 -13.66 2.44 -3.91
N LEU A 67 -12.49 1.83 -3.67
CA LEU A 67 -11.28 2.11 -4.46
C LEU A 67 -11.50 1.75 -5.92
N ALA A 68 -11.97 0.52 -6.18
CA ALA A 68 -12.18 0.02 -7.53
C ALA A 68 -13.14 0.88 -8.35
N ASP A 69 -14.27 1.28 -7.75
CA ASP A 69 -15.28 2.13 -8.39
C ASP A 69 -14.74 3.54 -8.71
N ASN A 70 -13.64 3.98 -8.07
CA ASN A 70 -13.10 5.33 -8.20
C ASN A 70 -11.64 5.37 -8.69
N TRP A 71 -11.07 4.24 -9.12
CA TRP A 71 -9.63 4.11 -9.34
C TRP A 71 -9.09 5.10 -10.37
N ASP A 72 -9.79 5.28 -11.48
CA ASP A 72 -9.39 6.23 -12.52
C ASP A 72 -9.33 7.67 -12.01
N LYS A 73 -10.28 8.04 -11.14
CA LYS A 73 -10.27 9.36 -10.51
C LYS A 73 -9.08 9.49 -9.56
N VAL A 74 -8.82 8.49 -8.72
CA VAL A 74 -7.68 8.48 -7.78
C VAL A 74 -6.36 8.64 -8.53
N ARG A 75 -6.12 7.81 -9.55
CA ARG A 75 -4.90 7.89 -10.37
C ARG A 75 -4.70 9.25 -11.01
N LYS A 76 -5.75 9.77 -11.62
CA LYS A 76 -5.73 11.08 -12.27
C LYS A 76 -5.38 12.18 -11.27
N THR A 77 -5.99 12.19 -10.09
CA THR A 77 -5.69 13.17 -9.05
C THR A 77 -4.24 13.07 -8.55
N ILE A 78 -3.70 11.86 -8.38
CA ILE A 78 -2.29 11.64 -8.00
C ILE A 78 -1.34 12.15 -9.10
N MET A 79 -1.62 11.82 -10.36
CA MET A 79 -0.86 12.26 -11.54
C MET A 79 -0.85 13.79 -11.65
N GLU A 80 -2.02 14.43 -11.56
CA GLU A 80 -2.16 15.89 -11.67
C GLU A 80 -1.46 16.65 -10.54
N ALA A 81 -1.24 16.00 -9.39
CA ALA A 81 -0.49 16.54 -8.28
C ALA A 81 1.03 16.41 -8.44
N ASN A 82 1.54 15.69 -9.45
CA ASN A 82 2.96 15.63 -9.72
C ASN A 82 3.48 16.99 -10.23
N THR A 83 4.60 17.47 -9.72
CA THR A 83 5.24 18.71 -10.17
C THR A 83 6.74 18.47 -10.27
N ALA A 84 7.23 18.31 -11.50
CA ALA A 84 8.63 17.98 -11.77
C ALA A 84 9.59 18.99 -11.12
N GLY A 85 10.56 18.48 -10.36
CA GLY A 85 11.54 19.30 -9.65
C GLY A 85 11.05 19.92 -8.34
N GLU A 86 9.77 19.74 -7.98
CA GLU A 86 9.19 20.29 -6.75
C GLU A 86 8.56 19.22 -5.86
N PHE A 87 7.69 18.37 -6.41
CA PHE A 87 6.96 17.35 -5.66
C PHE A 87 6.59 16.17 -6.54
N ILE A 88 7.12 14.98 -6.26
CA ILE A 88 6.88 13.78 -7.05
C ILE A 88 5.82 12.91 -6.40
N THR A 89 4.83 12.48 -7.19
CA THR A 89 3.82 11.52 -6.75
C THR A 89 4.04 10.17 -7.42
N PHE A 90 3.79 9.09 -6.67
CA PHE A 90 3.79 7.72 -7.16
C PHE A 90 2.40 7.11 -7.03
N GLN A 91 2.01 6.30 -8.02
CA GLN A 91 0.79 5.50 -7.95
C GLN A 91 1.02 4.29 -7.05
N GLY A 92 -0.02 3.85 -6.33
CA GLY A 92 0.10 2.68 -5.47
C GLY A 92 -1.21 2.25 -4.84
N TYR A 93 -1.24 1.01 -4.37
CA TYR A 93 -2.33 0.44 -3.58
C TYR A 93 -1.83 -0.74 -2.74
N GLU A 94 -2.59 -1.10 -1.71
CA GLU A 94 -2.24 -2.13 -0.74
C GLU A 94 -3.03 -3.42 -0.96
N MET A 95 -2.30 -4.54 -0.94
CA MET A 95 -2.83 -5.89 -0.88
C MET A 95 -2.57 -6.46 0.52
N HIS A 96 -3.61 -7.01 1.15
CA HIS A 96 -3.46 -7.80 2.37
C HIS A 96 -3.26 -9.28 2.06
N SER A 97 -2.55 -10.00 2.93
CA SER A 97 -2.55 -11.46 2.89
C SER A 97 -2.23 -12.10 4.23
N ARG A 98 -2.91 -13.21 4.50
CA ARG A 98 -2.59 -14.10 5.63
C ARG A 98 -1.33 -14.91 5.37
N LYS A 99 -1.16 -15.42 4.14
CA LYS A 99 -0.03 -16.26 3.75
C LYS A 99 1.25 -15.42 3.56
N TYR A 100 1.16 -14.31 2.84
CA TYR A 100 2.33 -13.53 2.42
C TYR A 100 2.64 -12.38 3.39
N GLY A 101 1.66 -11.93 4.15
CA GLY A 101 1.68 -10.63 4.83
C GLY A 101 1.14 -9.54 3.92
N ASP A 102 1.10 -8.31 4.44
CA ASP A 102 0.60 -7.17 3.66
C ASP A 102 1.71 -6.51 2.85
N TYR A 103 1.35 -6.12 1.63
CA TYR A 103 2.23 -5.43 0.70
C TYR A 103 1.50 -4.23 0.12
N HIS A 104 2.19 -3.09 0.02
CA HIS A 104 1.78 -2.05 -0.90
C HIS A 104 2.67 -2.11 -2.13
N ILE A 105 2.10 -1.75 -3.28
CA ILE A 105 2.88 -1.56 -4.49
C ILE A 105 3.07 -0.07 -4.76
N VAL A 106 4.22 0.27 -5.34
CA VAL A 106 4.57 1.65 -5.72
C VAL A 106 5.05 1.64 -7.16
N SER A 107 4.51 2.53 -7.97
CA SER A 107 4.80 2.69 -9.39
C SER A 107 5.04 4.15 -9.75
N PRO A 108 6.09 4.48 -10.52
CA PRO A 108 6.25 5.81 -11.12
C PRO A 108 5.35 6.01 -12.35
N ASP A 109 4.68 4.96 -12.84
CA ASP A 109 3.80 5.02 -14.01
C ASP A 109 2.37 5.40 -13.59
N ASP A 110 1.86 6.48 -14.19
CA ASP A 110 0.49 6.98 -14.00
C ASP A 110 -0.61 6.03 -14.52
N GLN A 111 -0.23 5.06 -15.35
CA GLN A 111 -1.14 4.06 -15.91
C GLN A 111 -1.24 2.77 -15.09
N LEU A 112 -0.84 2.78 -13.81
CA LEU A 112 -0.93 1.62 -12.91
C LEU A 112 -2.37 1.02 -12.87
N PRO A 113 -2.61 -0.19 -13.40
CA PRO A 113 -3.93 -0.78 -13.33
C PRO A 113 -4.23 -1.33 -11.93
N LEU A 114 -5.48 -1.23 -11.50
CA LEU A 114 -5.98 -1.94 -10.33
C LEU A 114 -6.42 -3.33 -10.77
N VAL A 115 -5.73 -4.36 -10.31
CA VAL A 115 -5.97 -5.77 -10.70
C VAL A 115 -6.17 -6.63 -9.47
N GLU A 116 -7.01 -7.66 -9.57
CA GLU A 116 -7.08 -8.69 -8.54
C GLU A 116 -5.88 -9.64 -8.66
N ALA A 117 -5.25 -9.97 -7.53
CA ALA A 117 -4.07 -10.81 -7.47
C ALA A 117 -4.12 -11.79 -6.31
N ARG A 118 -3.39 -12.90 -6.42
CA ARG A 118 -3.35 -13.97 -5.40
C ARG A 118 -2.09 -13.94 -4.53
N SER A 119 -1.07 -13.19 -4.96
CA SER A 119 0.21 -13.01 -4.26
C SER A 119 0.86 -11.72 -4.74
N PRO A 120 1.86 -11.17 -4.03
CA PRO A 120 2.62 -10.01 -4.52
C PRO A 120 3.27 -10.25 -5.88
N ALA A 121 3.79 -11.46 -6.12
CA ALA A 121 4.38 -11.84 -7.41
C ALA A 121 3.35 -11.94 -8.54
N ASP A 122 2.16 -12.49 -8.27
CA ASP A 122 1.04 -12.53 -9.23
C ASP A 122 0.57 -11.11 -9.59
N LEU A 123 0.57 -10.20 -8.60
CA LEU A 123 0.22 -8.80 -8.79
C LEU A 123 1.23 -8.13 -9.74
N ILE A 124 2.53 -8.17 -9.42
CA ILE A 124 3.58 -7.57 -10.26
C ILE A 124 3.57 -8.15 -11.68
N ALA A 125 3.33 -9.46 -11.83
CA ALA A 125 3.22 -10.10 -13.14
C ALA A 125 2.02 -9.59 -13.96
N LYS A 126 0.86 -9.38 -13.32
CA LYS A 126 -0.38 -8.95 -13.99
C LYS A 126 -0.37 -7.50 -14.45
N ILE A 127 0.38 -6.64 -13.76
CA ILE A 127 0.48 -5.22 -14.13
C ILE A 127 1.56 -4.95 -15.18
N SER A 128 2.44 -5.92 -15.45
CA SER A 128 3.44 -5.83 -16.52
C SER A 128 2.79 -5.42 -17.86
N PRO A 129 3.38 -4.46 -18.60
CA PRO A 129 4.73 -3.92 -18.46
C PRO A 129 4.88 -2.72 -17.50
N VAL A 130 3.85 -2.36 -16.73
CA VAL A 130 3.93 -1.28 -15.75
C VAL A 130 5.00 -1.60 -14.70
N GLN A 131 5.95 -0.69 -14.52
CA GLN A 131 7.02 -0.83 -13.56
C GLN A 131 6.49 -0.58 -12.15
N ALA A 132 6.65 -1.55 -11.26
CA ALA A 132 6.35 -1.36 -9.86
C ALA A 132 7.24 -2.25 -9.00
N ILE A 133 7.34 -1.89 -7.73
CA ILE A 133 7.87 -2.74 -6.68
C ILE A 133 6.78 -3.06 -5.67
N ALA A 134 6.87 -4.22 -5.04
CA ALA A 134 6.03 -4.60 -3.92
C ALA A 134 6.83 -4.45 -2.63
N ILE A 135 6.29 -3.77 -1.63
CA ILE A 135 6.98 -3.48 -0.37
C ILE A 135 6.22 -4.15 0.75
N LEU A 136 6.87 -5.13 1.39
CA LEU A 136 6.35 -5.80 2.57
C LEU A 136 6.25 -4.80 3.73
N HIS A 137 5.12 -4.79 4.44
CA HIS A 137 4.94 -4.00 5.66
C HIS A 137 4.27 -4.80 6.77
N HIS A 138 4.11 -4.18 7.94
CA HIS A 138 3.68 -4.88 9.18
C HIS A 138 4.56 -6.10 9.52
N SER A 139 5.87 -5.99 9.29
CA SER A 139 6.83 -7.10 9.45
C SER A 139 6.87 -7.70 10.87
N GLY A 140 6.46 -6.94 11.89
CA GLY A 140 6.35 -7.41 13.27
C GLY A 140 5.04 -8.11 13.64
N TYR A 141 4.05 -8.14 12.74
CA TYR A 141 2.78 -8.83 13.01
C TYR A 141 2.96 -10.35 12.94
N THR A 142 2.03 -11.09 13.58
CA THR A 142 2.04 -12.56 13.56
C THR A 142 1.82 -13.10 12.13
N PRO A 143 2.70 -13.97 11.62
CA PRO A 143 2.48 -14.69 10.36
C PRO A 143 1.18 -15.51 10.39
N GLY A 144 0.49 -15.64 9.25
CA GLY A 144 -0.81 -16.32 9.15
C GLY A 144 -2.04 -15.44 9.43
N TYR A 145 -1.81 -14.22 9.94
CA TYR A 145 -2.83 -13.17 10.07
C TYR A 145 -2.63 -12.09 9.00
N ARG A 146 -1.66 -11.21 9.18
CA ARG A 146 -1.28 -10.13 8.25
C ARG A 146 0.22 -9.77 8.36
N GLY A 147 0.97 -10.55 9.15
CA GLY A 147 2.40 -10.34 9.35
C GLY A 147 3.26 -10.86 8.22
N GLY A 148 4.38 -10.18 8.00
CA GLY A 148 5.31 -10.52 6.94
C GLY A 148 5.83 -11.94 7.03
N ASN A 149 5.79 -12.64 5.89
CA ASN A 149 6.32 -13.99 5.76
C ASN A 149 7.62 -14.00 4.96
N TRP A 150 8.75 -14.03 5.67
CA TRP A 150 10.09 -14.04 5.07
C TRP A 150 10.41 -15.30 4.25
N GLN A 151 9.68 -16.41 4.45
CA GLN A 151 9.86 -17.62 3.63
C GLN A 151 9.27 -17.46 2.21
N GLU A 152 8.29 -16.57 2.05
CA GLU A 152 7.65 -16.29 0.76
C GLU A 152 8.11 -14.93 0.18
N PHE A 153 9.03 -14.24 0.85
CA PHE A 153 9.55 -12.95 0.42
C PHE A 153 10.40 -13.11 -0.86
N ASN A 154 10.13 -12.29 -1.87
CA ASN A 154 10.83 -12.32 -3.14
C ASN A 154 11.61 -11.02 -3.38
N PRO A 155 12.96 -11.02 -3.22
CA PRO A 155 13.76 -9.81 -3.35
C PRO A 155 13.78 -9.22 -4.77
N GLU A 156 13.45 -10.00 -5.80
CA GLU A 156 13.42 -9.52 -7.19
C GLU A 156 12.31 -8.49 -7.45
N ILE A 157 11.22 -8.57 -6.70
CA ILE A 157 10.09 -7.62 -6.78
C ILE A 157 10.01 -6.71 -5.55
N SER A 158 10.73 -7.05 -4.49
CA SER A 158 10.73 -6.38 -3.19
C SER A 158 12.15 -6.00 -2.78
N PRO A 159 12.75 -4.96 -3.37
CA PRO A 159 14.09 -4.52 -3.03
C PRO A 159 14.19 -3.89 -1.64
N VAL A 160 13.05 -3.51 -1.04
CA VAL A 160 12.94 -2.91 0.28
C VAL A 160 11.75 -3.48 1.05
N ALA A 161 11.82 -3.39 2.39
CA ALA A 161 10.73 -3.72 3.29
C ALA A 161 10.58 -2.61 4.34
N GLU A 162 9.36 -2.39 4.80
CA GLU A 162 9.07 -1.42 5.85
C GLU A 162 9.55 -1.95 7.21
N VAL A 163 10.34 -1.13 7.89
CA VAL A 163 10.90 -1.45 9.22
C VAL A 163 10.42 -0.49 10.31
N TYR A 164 9.74 0.59 9.92
CA TYR A 164 9.16 1.56 10.85
C TYR A 164 7.88 2.15 10.25
N SER A 165 6.80 2.12 11.01
CA SER A 165 5.54 2.80 10.65
C SER A 165 4.70 3.07 11.89
N LYS A 166 3.45 3.50 11.68
CA LYS A 166 2.45 3.58 12.75
C LYS A 166 2.28 2.27 13.53
N HIS A 167 2.64 1.14 12.91
CA HIS A 167 2.55 -0.19 13.51
C HIS A 167 3.77 -0.54 14.39
N GLY A 168 4.69 0.40 14.57
CA GLY A 168 5.88 0.26 15.40
C GLY A 168 7.15 0.05 14.58
N CYS A 169 8.22 -0.34 15.28
CA CYS A 169 9.54 -0.55 14.70
C CYS A 169 9.88 -2.05 14.66
N GLY A 170 10.03 -2.60 13.46
CA GLY A 170 10.41 -4.00 13.20
C GLY A 170 11.91 -4.26 13.13
N ILE A 171 12.77 -3.26 13.40
CA ILE A 171 14.23 -3.42 13.34
C ILE A 171 14.77 -4.36 14.44
N SER A 172 14.17 -4.33 15.63
CA SER A 172 14.58 -5.14 16.78
C SER A 172 13.38 -5.41 17.70
N ASP A 173 13.43 -6.56 18.36
CA ASP A 173 12.58 -6.94 19.50
C ASP A 173 12.69 -5.99 20.71
N ARG A 174 13.71 -5.11 20.74
CA ARG A 174 13.93 -4.10 21.77
C ARG A 174 13.60 -2.67 21.31
N SER A 175 13.11 -2.52 20.08
CA SER A 175 12.74 -1.20 19.59
C SER A 175 11.59 -0.60 20.43
N PRO A 176 11.49 0.74 20.51
CA PRO A 176 10.38 1.38 21.22
C PRO A 176 9.02 0.93 20.68
N TYR A 177 8.09 0.66 21.58
CA TYR A 177 6.69 0.45 21.22
C TYR A 177 6.05 1.78 20.83
N PRO A 178 5.21 1.82 19.78
CA PRO A 178 4.45 3.01 19.39
C PRO A 178 3.40 3.39 20.43
#